data_AF-A0A962VP26-F1
#
_entry.id   AF-A0A962VP26-F1
#
_cell.length_a   1.000
_cell.length_b   1.000
_cell.length_c   1.000
_cell.angle_alpha   90.00
_cell.angle_beta   90.00
_cell.angle_gamma   90.00
#
_symmetry.space_group_name_H-M   'P 1'
#
loop_
_entity.id
_entity.type
_entity.pdbx_description
1 polymer ?
#
loop_
_entity_poly.entity_id
_entity_poly.type
_entity_poly.pdbx_seq_one_letter_code
_entity_poly.pdbx_strand_id
1 'polypeptide(L)'
;MTTRIRRKDRDAVIQSLRAGVVPRTGQHLIQVGRTREIETLMEDIHRIGDGGSAFRFVIGEYGAGKTFFLNLVRAVAMEKKLVVANADLNPDRRLHASGGQARSLYAELMRNLATRTKPDGGALAGIVEKFISTAATEAKAAGTATESVIRAKLEHLTELVNGYDFADVIAAYYRGFEEGDEMLKADAVRWLRGEFSTKTDARRALGVRSIVEDAAIYDQLKLLARFVRLAGFSGLMVSLDELVNLYKMANTQARNSNYEQLLRMLNDAFQGSSVGLGFVLGGTPEFLLDTRRGLY
;
A
#
# COMPACT_ATOMS: atom_id res chain seq x y z
N MET A 1 16.54 -12.18 29.83
CA MET A 1 16.41 -10.80 30.36
C MET A 1 15.00 -10.32 30.05
N THR A 2 14.19 -10.03 31.06
CA THR A 2 12.82 -9.52 30.90
C THR A 2 12.88 -8.04 30.55
N THR A 3 12.72 -7.71 29.27
CA THR A 3 12.66 -6.33 28.79
C THR A 3 11.50 -5.60 29.45
N ARG A 4 11.76 -4.48 30.13
CA ARG A 4 10.73 -3.71 30.84
C ARG A 4 9.76 -3.08 29.84
N ILE A 5 8.49 -3.52 29.88
CA ILE A 5 7.43 -3.01 28.99
C ILE A 5 7.13 -1.55 29.35
N ARG A 6 7.09 -0.67 28.35
CA ARG A 6 6.71 0.75 28.55
C ARG A 6 5.26 0.85 29.01
N ARG A 7 4.99 1.72 29.98
CA ARG A 7 3.65 1.91 30.56
C ARG A 7 2.56 2.17 29.50
N LYS A 8 2.88 3.02 28.52
CA LYS A 8 1.99 3.33 27.39
C LYS A 8 1.62 2.09 26.56
N ASP A 9 2.61 1.26 26.21
CA ASP A 9 2.39 0.06 25.41
C ASP A 9 1.55 -0.97 26.20
N ARG A 10 1.83 -1.12 27.50
CA ARG A 10 1.04 -1.96 28.40
C ARG A 10 -0.43 -1.51 28.47
N ASP A 11 -0.67 -0.22 28.71
CA ASP A 11 -2.01 0.31 28.90
C ASP A 11 -2.83 0.20 27.59
N ALA A 12 -2.20 0.46 26.44
CA ALA A 12 -2.81 0.26 25.12
C ALA A 12 -3.20 -1.20 24.86
N VAL A 13 -2.31 -2.16 25.17
CA VAL A 13 -2.58 -3.59 25.03
C VAL A 13 -3.78 -4.00 25.91
N ILE A 14 -3.78 -3.62 27.19
CA ILE A 14 -4.86 -3.97 28.13
C ILE A 14 -6.20 -3.39 27.67
N GLN A 15 -6.23 -2.12 27.22
CA GLN A 15 -7.47 -1.47 26.80
C GLN A 15 -8.07 -2.11 25.56
N SER A 16 -7.26 -2.42 24.55
CA SER A 16 -7.74 -3.09 23.34
C SER A 16 -8.28 -4.49 23.63
N LEU A 17 -7.55 -5.29 24.44
CA LEU A 17 -8.01 -6.62 24.84
C LEU A 17 -9.33 -6.57 25.62
N ARG A 18 -9.49 -5.60 26.54
CA ARG A 18 -10.75 -5.39 27.28
C ARG A 18 -11.94 -5.08 26.37
N ALA A 19 -11.70 -4.37 25.28
CA ALA A 19 -12.73 -4.03 24.30
C ALA A 19 -12.96 -5.14 23.24
N GLY A 20 -12.26 -6.27 23.34
CA GLY A 20 -12.35 -7.35 22.36
C GLY A 20 -11.73 -7.02 20.99
N VAL A 21 -10.87 -5.99 20.94
CA VAL A 21 -10.23 -5.53 19.69
C VAL A 21 -8.72 -5.78 19.72
N VAL A 22 -8.12 -5.88 18.54
CA VAL A 22 -6.69 -6.08 18.37
C VAL A 22 -5.92 -4.81 18.80
N PRO A 23 -4.94 -4.90 19.72
CA PRO A 23 -4.08 -3.77 20.07
C PRO A 23 -3.32 -3.24 18.87
N ARG A 24 -3.24 -1.92 18.66
CA ARG A 24 -2.44 -1.33 17.55
C ARG A 24 -0.94 -1.29 17.84
N THR A 25 -0.56 -1.26 19.12
CA THR A 25 0.84 -1.25 19.59
C THR A 25 1.07 -2.39 20.58
N GLY A 26 2.34 -2.78 20.77
CA GLY A 26 2.71 -3.81 21.76
C GLY A 26 2.27 -5.24 21.43
N GLN A 27 1.87 -5.52 20.19
CA GLN A 27 1.38 -6.84 19.77
C GLN A 27 2.40 -7.97 20.00
N HIS A 28 3.70 -7.68 19.82
CA HIS A 28 4.80 -8.61 20.08
C HIS A 28 4.85 -9.11 21.54
N LEU A 29 4.21 -8.41 22.48
CA LEU A 29 4.19 -8.76 23.91
C LEU A 29 3.18 -9.86 24.25
N ILE A 30 2.16 -10.04 23.40
CA ILE A 30 1.08 -11.01 23.61
C ILE A 30 1.06 -12.08 22.51
N GLN A 31 2.09 -12.10 21.66
CA GLN A 31 2.20 -13.08 20.60
C GLN A 31 2.49 -14.47 21.22
N VAL A 32 1.59 -15.42 20.99
CA VAL A 32 1.75 -16.82 21.39
C VAL A 32 1.60 -17.69 20.15
N GLY A 33 2.59 -18.53 19.88
CA GLY A 33 2.63 -19.38 18.68
C GLY A 33 2.88 -18.60 17.37
N ARG A 34 2.72 -19.29 16.24
CA ARG A 34 2.87 -18.78 14.86
C ARG A 34 4.29 -18.47 14.38
N THR A 35 5.30 -19.08 15.01
CA THR A 35 6.71 -18.85 14.64
C THR A 35 6.96 -19.16 13.17
N ARG A 36 6.45 -20.29 12.67
CA ARG A 36 6.65 -20.72 11.27
C ARG A 36 5.99 -19.79 10.27
N GLU A 37 4.79 -19.31 10.57
CA GLU A 37 4.03 -18.40 9.73
C GLU A 37 4.72 -17.03 9.63
N ILE A 38 5.31 -16.56 10.74
CA ILE A 38 6.10 -15.33 10.76
C ILE A 38 7.42 -15.51 10.02
N GLU A 39 8.12 -16.62 10.22
CA GLU A 39 9.35 -16.96 9.47
C GLU A 39 9.10 -16.92 7.97
N THR A 40 8.01 -17.56 7.51
CA THR A 40 7.59 -17.54 6.10
C THR A 40 7.37 -16.12 5.58
N LEU A 41 6.66 -15.27 6.35
CA LEU A 41 6.42 -13.90 5.94
C LEU A 41 7.66 -13.01 6.03
N MET A 42 8.59 -13.30 6.93
CA MET A 42 9.89 -12.63 6.94
C MET A 42 10.68 -12.93 5.67
N GLU A 43 10.66 -14.15 5.17
CA GLU A 43 11.27 -14.50 3.88
C GLU A 43 10.63 -13.72 2.73
N ASP A 44 9.30 -13.61 2.71
CA ASP A 44 8.61 -12.82 1.70
C ASP A 44 8.94 -11.32 1.81
N ILE A 45 9.01 -10.77 3.03
CA ILE A 45 9.43 -9.38 3.28
C ILE A 45 10.86 -9.14 2.78
N HIS A 46 11.78 -10.06 3.02
CA HIS A 46 13.14 -9.97 2.48
C HIS A 46 13.14 -10.03 0.95
N ARG A 47 12.38 -10.97 0.34
CA ARG A 47 12.22 -11.07 -1.12
C ARG A 47 11.72 -9.76 -1.73
N ILE A 48 10.71 -9.13 -1.13
CA ILE A 48 10.20 -7.82 -1.57
C ILE A 48 11.30 -6.76 -1.44
N GLY A 49 12.04 -6.76 -0.32
CA GLY A 49 13.15 -5.86 -0.06
C GLY A 49 14.25 -5.92 -1.12
N ASP A 50 14.54 -7.12 -1.61
CA ASP A 50 15.55 -7.37 -2.65
C ASP A 50 15.04 -7.05 -4.08
N GLY A 51 13.80 -6.59 -4.22
CA GLY A 51 13.20 -6.22 -5.50
C GLY A 51 12.40 -7.35 -6.15
N GLY A 52 12.18 -8.47 -5.46
CA GLY A 52 11.19 -9.45 -5.87
C GLY A 52 9.76 -9.02 -5.54
N SER A 53 8.84 -9.94 -5.75
CA SER A 53 7.42 -9.82 -5.40
C SER A 53 6.99 -10.97 -4.50
N ALA A 54 5.92 -10.76 -3.75
CA ALA A 54 5.31 -11.82 -2.94
C ALA A 54 3.79 -11.70 -2.94
N PHE A 55 3.11 -12.82 -2.81
CA PHE A 55 1.66 -12.87 -2.73
C PHE A 55 1.24 -13.98 -1.77
N ARG A 56 0.51 -13.64 -0.71
CA ARG A 56 0.13 -14.58 0.35
C ARG A 56 -1.31 -14.43 0.76
N PHE A 57 -1.96 -15.56 0.95
CA PHE A 57 -3.25 -15.65 1.63
C PHE A 57 -3.05 -16.12 3.08
N VAL A 58 -3.69 -15.43 4.01
CA VAL A 58 -3.82 -15.80 5.42
C VAL A 58 -5.26 -16.23 5.65
N ILE A 59 -5.49 -17.54 5.65
CA ILE A 59 -6.84 -18.12 5.74
C ILE A 59 -7.08 -18.66 7.14
N GLY A 60 -8.25 -18.37 7.68
CA GLY A 60 -8.68 -18.89 8.97
C GLY A 60 -10.08 -18.44 9.33
N GLU A 61 -10.69 -19.11 10.30
CA GLU A 61 -12.05 -18.82 10.78
C GLU A 61 -12.19 -17.39 11.33
N TYR A 62 -13.43 -16.93 11.49
CA TYR A 62 -13.70 -15.70 12.23
C TYR A 62 -13.18 -15.83 13.68
N GLY A 63 -12.56 -14.77 14.19
CA GLY A 63 -11.94 -14.80 15.52
C GLY A 63 -10.60 -15.56 15.60
N ALA A 64 -10.13 -16.21 14.52
CA ALA A 64 -8.83 -16.90 14.49
C ALA A 64 -7.61 -15.94 14.56
N GLY A 65 -7.79 -14.65 14.83
CA GLY A 65 -6.69 -13.68 14.96
C GLY A 65 -5.96 -13.36 13.65
N LYS A 66 -6.66 -13.37 12.51
CA LYS A 66 -6.12 -12.98 11.20
C LYS A 66 -5.70 -11.51 11.17
N THR A 67 -6.59 -10.61 11.58
CA THR A 67 -6.31 -9.17 11.68
C THR A 67 -5.15 -8.88 12.63
N PHE A 68 -5.03 -9.62 13.75
CA PHE A 68 -3.87 -9.54 14.63
C PHE A 68 -2.58 -9.93 13.89
N PHE A 69 -2.60 -11.03 13.15
CA PHE A 69 -1.45 -11.50 12.39
C PHE A 69 -1.03 -10.53 11.27
N LEU A 70 -1.97 -10.02 10.48
CA LEU A 70 -1.69 -9.03 9.44
C LEU A 70 -1.05 -7.77 10.02
N ASN A 71 -1.52 -7.31 11.19
CA ASN A 71 -0.92 -6.16 11.87
C ASN A 71 0.50 -6.44 12.37
N LEU A 72 0.77 -7.66 12.86
CA LEU A 72 2.12 -8.07 13.27
C LEU A 72 3.07 -8.06 12.07
N VAL A 73 2.64 -8.60 10.94
CA VAL A 73 3.41 -8.63 9.69
C VAL A 73 3.69 -7.21 9.20
N ARG A 74 2.71 -6.31 9.29
CA ARG A 74 2.91 -4.87 9.03
C ARG A 74 3.99 -4.26 9.90
N ALA A 75 3.98 -4.55 11.21
CA ALA A 75 5.01 -4.05 12.11
C ALA A 75 6.41 -4.54 11.72
N VAL A 76 6.55 -5.84 11.41
CA VAL A 76 7.81 -6.43 10.96
C VAL A 76 8.28 -5.82 9.63
N ALA A 77 7.39 -5.64 8.66
CA ALA A 77 7.72 -5.05 7.37
C ALA A 77 8.25 -3.61 7.51
N MET A 78 7.64 -2.80 8.37
CA MET A 78 8.11 -1.43 8.64
C MET A 78 9.50 -1.42 9.30
N GLU A 79 9.79 -2.36 10.22
CA GLU A 79 11.14 -2.51 10.79
C GLU A 79 12.19 -2.87 9.73
N LYS A 80 11.77 -3.61 8.70
CA LYS A 80 12.58 -3.94 7.52
C LYS A 80 12.58 -2.85 6.44
N LYS A 81 12.18 -1.61 6.77
CA LYS A 81 12.16 -0.43 5.89
C LYS A 81 11.21 -0.54 4.69
N LEU A 82 10.22 -1.43 4.71
CA LEU A 82 9.14 -1.41 3.73
C LEU A 82 8.12 -0.30 4.10
N VAL A 83 7.48 0.24 3.08
CA VAL A 83 6.24 1.00 3.21
C VAL A 83 5.09 0.01 3.25
N VAL A 84 4.11 0.22 4.12
CA VAL A 84 2.94 -0.67 4.22
C VAL A 84 1.66 0.11 3.96
N ALA A 85 0.77 -0.42 3.15
CA ALA A 85 -0.60 0.06 3.01
C ALA A 85 -1.57 -1.02 3.52
N ASN A 86 -2.63 -0.63 4.23
CA ASN A 86 -3.63 -1.58 4.69
C ASN A 86 -5.06 -1.05 4.52
N ALA A 87 -5.99 -1.94 4.16
CA ALA A 87 -7.41 -1.63 4.06
C ALA A 87 -8.26 -2.89 4.21
N ASP A 88 -9.47 -2.72 4.72
CA ASP A 88 -10.47 -3.80 4.77
C ASP A 88 -11.33 -3.73 3.52
N LEU A 89 -11.59 -4.88 2.89
CA LEU A 89 -12.52 -4.98 1.78
C LEU A 89 -13.96 -4.93 2.31
N ASN A 90 -14.83 -4.24 1.59
CA ASN A 90 -16.26 -4.13 1.88
C ASN A 90 -17.03 -3.84 0.57
N PRO A 91 -18.37 -3.76 0.57
CA PRO A 91 -19.13 -3.52 -0.66
C PRO A 91 -18.73 -2.26 -1.45
N ASP A 92 -18.25 -1.23 -0.75
CA ASP A 92 -17.83 0.05 -1.32
C ASP A 92 -16.31 0.12 -1.61
N ARG A 93 -15.55 -0.89 -1.20
CA ARG A 93 -14.09 -0.99 -1.35
C ARG A 93 -13.71 -2.40 -1.80
N ARG A 94 -13.55 -2.57 -3.10
CA ARG A 94 -13.26 -3.86 -3.74
C ARG A 94 -12.22 -3.72 -4.84
N LEU A 95 -11.64 -4.84 -5.28
CA LEU A 95 -10.49 -4.85 -6.20
C LEU A 95 -10.85 -4.50 -7.64
N HIS A 96 -12.08 -4.79 -8.06
CA HIS A 96 -12.58 -4.49 -9.39
C HIS A 96 -13.99 -3.91 -9.31
N ALA A 97 -14.18 -2.77 -9.96
CA ALA A 97 -15.46 -2.09 -10.06
C ALA A 97 -15.49 -1.12 -11.25
N SER A 98 -16.65 -0.51 -11.49
CA SER A 98 -16.83 0.58 -12.46
C SER A 98 -17.49 1.83 -11.84
N GLY A 99 -17.83 1.78 -10.55
CA GLY A 99 -18.60 2.81 -9.85
C GLY A 99 -17.78 3.64 -8.85
N GLY A 100 -16.45 3.58 -8.89
CA GLY A 100 -15.55 4.27 -7.97
C GLY A 100 -15.17 3.45 -6.73
N GLN A 101 -15.65 2.21 -6.58
CA GLN A 101 -15.35 1.40 -5.40
C GLN A 101 -13.88 0.94 -5.36
N ALA A 102 -13.28 0.66 -6.53
CA ALA A 102 -11.87 0.28 -6.59
C ALA A 102 -10.96 1.49 -6.32
N ARG A 103 -11.29 2.66 -6.87
CA ARG A 103 -10.63 3.92 -6.52
C ARG A 103 -10.78 4.24 -5.03
N SER A 104 -11.94 3.99 -4.44
CA SER A 104 -12.16 4.16 -2.99
C SER A 104 -11.27 3.25 -2.15
N LEU A 105 -11.05 2.00 -2.58
CA LEU A 105 -10.08 1.11 -1.95
C LEU A 105 -8.65 1.66 -2.07
N TYR A 106 -8.25 2.12 -3.25
CA TYR A 106 -6.94 2.73 -3.47
C TYR A 106 -6.73 3.97 -2.58
N ALA A 107 -7.70 4.87 -2.51
CA ALA A 107 -7.63 6.06 -1.66
C ALA A 107 -7.49 5.70 -0.16
N GLU A 108 -8.21 4.67 0.30
CA GLU A 108 -8.05 4.17 1.66
C GLU A 108 -6.65 3.60 1.90
N LEU A 109 -6.10 2.82 0.96
CA LEU A 109 -4.73 2.31 1.04
C LEU A 109 -3.72 3.45 1.12
N MET A 110 -3.88 4.50 0.33
CA MET A 110 -2.97 5.66 0.33
C MET A 110 -3.09 6.49 1.61
N ARG A 111 -4.30 6.59 2.17
CA ARG A 111 -4.53 7.22 3.47
C ARG A 111 -3.85 6.43 4.60
N ASN A 112 -3.94 5.11 4.56
CA ASN A 112 -3.36 4.21 5.56
C ASN A 112 -1.89 3.85 5.27
N LEU A 113 -1.27 4.48 4.28
CA LEU A 113 0.13 4.28 3.94
C LEU A 113 1.01 4.68 5.14
N ALA A 114 1.81 3.74 5.62
CA ALA A 114 2.57 3.84 6.84
C ALA A 114 4.05 3.48 6.62
N THR A 115 4.91 4.07 7.43
CA THR A 115 6.34 3.79 7.49
C THR A 115 6.75 3.65 8.95
N ARG A 116 7.97 3.17 9.21
CA ARG A 116 8.50 3.06 10.59
C ARG A 116 8.43 4.37 11.38
N THR A 117 8.65 5.52 10.71
CA THR A 117 8.60 6.84 11.36
C THR A 117 7.18 7.40 11.49
N LYS A 118 6.21 6.84 10.74
CA LYS A 118 4.81 7.25 10.78
C LYS A 118 3.89 6.01 10.69
N PRO A 119 3.78 5.22 11.78
CA PRO A 119 3.08 3.94 11.78
C PRO A 119 1.54 4.05 11.74
N ASP A 120 0.99 5.22 12.08
CA ASP A 120 -0.46 5.45 12.16
C ASP A 120 -1.10 5.85 10.81
N GLY A 121 -0.33 5.87 9.71
CA GLY A 121 -0.80 6.23 8.38
C GLY A 121 -0.43 7.65 7.93
N GLY A 122 -0.86 8.03 6.73
CA GLY A 122 -0.60 9.35 6.14
C GLY A 122 0.87 9.63 5.81
N ALA A 123 1.66 8.59 5.53
CA ALA A 123 3.09 8.70 5.25
C ALA A 123 3.42 9.17 3.82
N LEU A 124 2.43 9.19 2.91
CA LEU A 124 2.63 9.50 1.49
C LEU A 124 3.39 10.80 1.23
N ALA A 125 2.98 11.92 1.86
CA ALA A 125 3.67 13.21 1.70
C ALA A 125 5.13 13.12 2.16
N GLY A 126 5.39 12.50 3.31
CA GLY A 126 6.76 12.31 3.83
C GLY A 126 7.63 11.40 2.96
N ILE A 127 7.04 10.46 2.23
CA ILE A 127 7.76 9.63 1.24
C ILE A 127 8.17 10.50 0.05
N VAL A 128 7.27 11.35 -0.45
CA VAL A 128 7.56 12.29 -1.56
C VAL A 128 8.63 13.30 -1.15
N GLU A 129 8.52 13.89 0.04
CA GLU A 129 9.51 14.82 0.60
C GLU A 129 10.88 14.16 0.73
N LYS A 130 10.95 12.92 1.21
CA LYS A 130 12.21 12.17 1.31
C LYS A 130 12.85 11.93 -0.06
N PHE A 131 12.05 11.59 -1.07
CA PHE A 131 12.54 11.42 -2.45
C PHE A 131 13.13 12.73 -2.98
N ILE A 132 12.40 13.85 -2.84
CA ILE A 132 12.83 15.17 -3.30
C ILE A 132 14.10 15.62 -2.56
N SER A 133 14.16 15.46 -1.24
CA SER A 133 15.33 15.80 -0.43
C SER A 133 16.58 15.02 -0.85
N THR A 134 16.41 13.73 -1.18
CA THR A 134 17.50 12.89 -1.70
C THR A 134 17.95 13.39 -3.07
N ALA A 135 17.01 13.67 -3.98
CA ALA A 135 17.32 14.21 -5.30
C ALA A 135 18.01 15.59 -5.24
N ALA A 136 17.59 16.47 -4.33
CA ALA A 136 18.20 17.78 -4.11
C ALA A 136 19.65 17.66 -3.60
N THR A 137 19.90 16.69 -2.72
CA THR A 137 21.25 16.41 -2.21
C THR A 137 22.17 15.92 -3.33
N GLU A 138 21.68 15.01 -4.18
CA GLU A 138 22.42 14.52 -5.35
C GLU A 138 22.67 15.63 -6.38
N ALA A 139 21.65 16.46 -6.66
CA ALA A 139 21.75 17.59 -7.58
C ALA A 139 22.81 18.60 -7.13
N LYS A 140 22.84 18.91 -5.82
CA LYS A 140 23.86 19.78 -5.22
C LYS A 140 25.27 19.19 -5.35
N ALA A 141 25.42 17.87 -5.19
CA ALA A 141 26.70 17.19 -5.34
C ALA A 141 27.19 17.16 -6.80
N ALA A 142 26.26 17.03 -7.76
CA ALA A 142 26.55 16.98 -9.19
C ALA A 142 26.64 18.38 -9.85
N GLY A 143 26.24 19.44 -9.16
CA GLY A 143 26.18 20.80 -9.74
C GLY A 143 25.08 20.98 -10.79
N THR A 144 24.02 20.16 -10.73
CA THR A 144 22.88 20.20 -11.67
C THR A 144 21.61 20.71 -10.99
N ALA A 145 20.60 21.08 -11.78
CA ALA A 145 19.29 21.44 -11.22
C ALA A 145 18.59 20.22 -10.60
N THR A 146 17.94 20.41 -9.44
CA THR A 146 17.17 19.36 -8.73
C THR A 146 16.07 18.78 -9.61
N GLU A 147 15.37 19.62 -10.38
CA GLU A 147 14.31 19.15 -11.28
C GLU A 147 14.84 18.15 -12.33
N SER A 148 16.05 18.37 -12.85
CA SER A 148 16.68 17.45 -13.81
C SER A 148 16.95 16.08 -13.20
N VAL A 149 17.43 16.04 -11.94
CA VAL A 149 17.66 14.78 -11.21
C VAL A 149 16.34 14.07 -10.91
N ILE A 150 15.31 14.81 -10.51
CA ILE A 150 13.96 14.26 -10.28
C ILE A 150 13.44 13.61 -11.56
N ARG A 151 13.48 14.32 -12.70
CA ARG A 151 13.02 13.80 -13.99
C ARG A 151 13.79 12.55 -14.41
N ALA A 152 15.12 12.57 -14.31
CA ALA A 152 15.95 11.42 -14.63
C ALA A 152 15.62 10.18 -13.77
N LYS A 153 15.44 10.35 -12.46
CA LYS A 153 15.06 9.23 -11.57
C LYS A 153 13.68 8.65 -11.88
N LEU A 154 12.74 9.49 -12.34
CA LEU A 154 11.36 9.09 -12.63
C LEU A 154 11.17 8.57 -14.06
N GLU A 155 12.19 8.66 -14.92
CA GLU A 155 12.13 8.23 -16.33
C GLU A 155 11.69 6.76 -16.45
N HIS A 156 12.24 5.86 -15.65
CA HIS A 156 11.84 4.44 -15.64
C HIS A 156 10.38 4.20 -15.23
N LEU A 157 9.73 5.15 -14.54
CA LEU A 157 8.31 5.02 -14.22
C LEU A 157 7.43 5.30 -15.44
N THR A 158 7.92 6.04 -16.43
CA THR A 158 7.16 6.42 -17.63
C THR A 158 6.81 5.24 -18.53
N GLU A 159 7.53 4.12 -18.40
CA GLU A 159 7.22 2.84 -19.05
C GLU A 159 5.97 2.15 -18.47
N LEU A 160 5.54 2.56 -17.27
CA LEU A 160 4.35 2.02 -16.62
C LEU A 160 3.10 2.82 -16.96
N VAL A 161 1.94 2.19 -16.77
CA VAL A 161 0.63 2.85 -16.91
C VAL A 161 0.56 4.04 -15.95
N ASN A 162 0.14 5.20 -16.46
CA ASN A 162 0.12 6.50 -15.76
C ASN A 162 1.50 7.03 -15.30
N GLY A 163 2.59 6.45 -15.81
CA GLY A 163 3.97 6.84 -15.50
C GLY A 163 4.29 8.31 -15.71
N TYR A 164 3.94 8.83 -16.88
CA TYR A 164 4.18 10.23 -17.26
C TYR A 164 3.44 11.21 -16.32
N ASP A 165 2.13 11.03 -16.13
CA ASP A 165 1.35 11.89 -15.25
C ASP A 165 1.83 11.78 -13.79
N PHE A 166 2.26 10.60 -13.34
CA PHE A 166 2.84 10.45 -12.01
C PHE A 166 4.15 11.25 -11.87
N ALA A 167 5.02 11.20 -12.86
CA ALA A 167 6.26 11.98 -12.85
C ALA A 167 5.98 13.49 -12.82
N ASP A 168 5.01 13.95 -13.61
CA ASP A 168 4.56 15.35 -13.62
C ASP A 168 3.95 15.77 -12.27
N VAL A 169 3.24 14.87 -11.58
CA VAL A 169 2.69 15.12 -10.24
C VAL A 169 3.79 15.28 -9.19
N ILE A 170 4.83 14.44 -9.24
CA ILE A 170 5.99 14.59 -8.34
C ILE A 170 6.75 15.89 -8.65
N ALA A 171 6.91 16.23 -9.93
CA ALA A 171 7.51 17.51 -10.33
C ALA A 171 6.66 18.71 -9.87
N ALA A 172 5.33 18.63 -9.96
CA ALA A 172 4.42 19.64 -9.44
C ALA A 172 4.53 19.79 -7.92
N TYR A 173 4.63 18.69 -7.17
CA TYR A 173 4.88 18.75 -5.74
C TYR A 173 6.20 19.49 -5.43
N TYR A 174 7.28 19.19 -6.17
CA TYR A 174 8.57 19.86 -5.99
C TYR A 174 8.48 21.36 -6.29
N ARG A 175 7.84 21.77 -7.39
CA ARG A 175 7.61 23.20 -7.69
C ARG A 175 6.84 23.89 -6.59
N GLY A 176 5.77 23.27 -6.09
CA GLY A 176 5.00 23.82 -4.97
C GLY A 176 5.81 23.94 -3.69
N PHE A 177 6.78 23.04 -3.46
CA PHE A 177 7.72 23.14 -2.35
C PHE A 177 8.70 24.32 -2.51
N GLU A 178 9.29 24.51 -3.69
CA GLU A 178 10.23 25.63 -3.95
C GLU A 178 9.54 26.99 -3.92
N GLU A 179 8.32 27.08 -4.46
CA GLU A 179 7.55 28.32 -4.57
C GLU A 179 6.74 28.64 -3.31
N GLY A 180 6.67 27.72 -2.35
CA GLY A 180 5.83 27.85 -1.15
C GLY A 180 4.32 27.73 -1.42
N ASP A 181 3.94 27.15 -2.56
CA ASP A 181 2.55 26.88 -2.93
C ASP A 181 2.04 25.60 -2.26
N GLU A 182 1.41 25.77 -1.09
CA GLU A 182 0.78 24.68 -0.35
C GLU A 182 -0.43 24.06 -1.07
N MET A 183 -1.11 24.82 -1.95
CA MET A 183 -2.22 24.28 -2.72
C MET A 183 -1.71 23.29 -3.78
N LEU A 184 -0.65 23.65 -4.50
CA LEU A 184 -0.06 22.77 -5.52
C LEU A 184 0.48 21.47 -4.89
N LYS A 185 1.11 21.56 -3.70
CA LYS A 185 1.53 20.38 -2.92
C LYS A 185 0.33 19.52 -2.51
N ALA A 186 -0.74 20.14 -2.01
CA ALA A 186 -1.94 19.44 -1.58
C ALA A 186 -2.62 18.73 -2.76
N ASP A 187 -2.73 19.39 -3.92
CA ASP A 187 -3.28 18.81 -5.14
C ASP A 187 -2.42 17.65 -5.66
N ALA A 188 -1.09 17.76 -5.60
CA ALA A 188 -0.21 16.65 -5.97
C ALA A 188 -0.45 15.42 -5.07
N VAL A 189 -0.53 15.63 -3.75
CA VAL A 189 -0.85 14.54 -2.80
C VAL A 189 -2.25 13.98 -3.07
N ARG A 190 -3.23 14.84 -3.36
CA ARG A 190 -4.61 14.45 -3.69
C ARG A 190 -4.65 13.55 -4.93
N TRP A 191 -3.83 13.83 -5.96
CA TRP A 191 -3.70 12.97 -7.14
C TRP A 191 -3.06 11.63 -6.81
N LEU A 192 -1.96 11.63 -6.04
CA LEU A 192 -1.30 10.40 -5.61
C LEU A 192 -2.21 9.50 -4.77
N ARG A 193 -3.17 10.09 -4.03
CA ARG A 193 -4.21 9.38 -3.29
C ARG A 193 -5.39 8.90 -4.14
N GLY A 194 -5.49 9.30 -5.40
CA GLY A 194 -6.64 8.97 -6.24
C GLY A 194 -7.93 9.69 -5.83
N GLU A 195 -7.82 10.88 -5.22
CA GLU A 195 -8.95 11.66 -4.69
C GLU A 195 -9.51 12.67 -5.70
N PHE A 196 -9.03 12.67 -6.95
CA PHE A 196 -9.67 13.41 -8.05
C PHE A 196 -10.83 12.62 -8.64
N SER A 197 -11.98 13.28 -8.75
CA SER A 197 -13.20 12.72 -9.35
C SER A 197 -13.22 12.86 -10.87
N THR A 198 -12.65 13.94 -11.41
CA THR A 198 -12.66 14.25 -12.85
C THR A 198 -11.28 14.57 -13.39
N LYS A 199 -11.05 14.23 -14.67
CA LYS A 199 -9.81 14.56 -15.41
C LYS A 199 -9.67 16.07 -15.61
N THR A 200 -10.78 16.79 -15.73
CA THR A 200 -10.80 18.26 -15.87
C THR A 200 -10.24 18.95 -14.62
N ASP A 201 -10.65 18.51 -13.43
CA ASP A 201 -10.16 19.10 -12.18
C ASP A 201 -8.67 18.81 -11.98
N ALA A 202 -8.23 17.57 -12.26
CA ALA A 202 -6.82 17.21 -12.18
C ALA A 202 -5.96 18.00 -13.18
N ARG A 203 -6.46 18.20 -14.41
CA ARG A 203 -5.77 19.01 -15.41
C ARG A 203 -5.66 20.47 -15.01
N ARG A 204 -6.71 21.04 -14.39
CA ARG A 204 -6.71 22.42 -13.90
C ARG A 204 -5.74 22.61 -12.74
N ALA A 205 -5.67 21.65 -11.83
CA ALA A 205 -4.83 21.72 -10.64
C ALA A 205 -3.35 21.45 -10.94
N LEU A 206 -3.05 20.46 -11.79
CA LEU A 206 -1.71 19.89 -11.94
C LEU A 206 -1.20 19.82 -13.39
N GLY A 207 -2.05 20.08 -14.38
CA GLY A 207 -1.70 19.96 -15.80
C GLY A 207 -1.72 18.54 -16.37
N VAL A 208 -2.03 17.53 -15.54
CA VAL A 208 -2.07 16.11 -15.94
C VAL A 208 -3.30 15.73 -16.75
N ARG A 209 -3.23 14.63 -17.50
CA ARG A 209 -4.31 14.17 -18.39
C ARG A 209 -5.13 13.01 -17.83
N SER A 210 -4.59 12.27 -16.86
CA SER A 210 -5.26 11.14 -16.22
C SER A 210 -5.55 11.37 -14.74
N ILE A 211 -6.38 10.49 -14.20
CA ILE A 211 -6.62 10.30 -12.76
C ILE A 211 -6.54 8.80 -12.48
N VAL A 212 -6.43 8.43 -11.21
CA VAL A 212 -6.54 7.01 -10.82
C VAL A 212 -8.00 6.56 -10.97
N GLU A 213 -8.27 5.74 -11.99
CA GLU A 213 -9.59 5.15 -12.26
C GLU A 213 -9.67 3.72 -11.71
N ASP A 214 -10.89 3.19 -11.54
CA ASP A 214 -11.12 1.86 -10.97
C ASP A 214 -10.32 0.74 -11.68
N ALA A 215 -10.21 0.81 -13.01
CA ALA A 215 -9.50 -0.17 -13.82
C ALA A 215 -7.96 -0.14 -13.63
N ALA A 216 -7.41 0.96 -13.13
CA ALA A 216 -5.97 1.20 -13.07
C ALA A 216 -5.38 1.06 -11.66
N ILE A 217 -6.18 0.72 -10.64
CA ILE A 217 -5.71 0.73 -9.25
C ILE A 217 -4.50 -0.18 -9.00
N TYR A 218 -4.44 -1.33 -9.69
CA TYR A 218 -3.35 -2.27 -9.52
C TYR A 218 -2.08 -1.79 -10.23
N ASP A 219 -2.22 -1.22 -11.43
CA ASP A 219 -1.10 -0.61 -12.14
C ASP A 219 -0.55 0.59 -11.36
N GLN A 220 -1.42 1.36 -10.70
CA GLN A 220 -1.03 2.42 -9.77
C GLN A 220 -0.26 1.90 -8.55
N LEU A 221 -0.64 0.75 -7.98
CA LEU A 221 0.11 0.11 -6.87
C LEU A 221 1.51 -0.35 -7.32
N LYS A 222 1.64 -0.91 -8.52
CA LYS A 222 2.95 -1.27 -9.09
C LYS A 222 3.84 -0.05 -9.25
N LEU A 223 3.27 1.04 -9.77
CA LEU A 223 3.99 2.28 -9.95
C LEU A 223 4.43 2.88 -8.59
N LEU A 224 3.55 2.86 -7.58
CA LEU A 224 3.90 3.29 -6.23
C LEU A 224 5.01 2.42 -5.62
N ALA A 225 4.98 1.10 -5.83
CA ALA A 225 6.02 0.19 -5.34
C ALA A 225 7.40 0.54 -5.90
N ARG A 226 7.49 0.90 -7.19
CA ARG A 226 8.73 1.42 -7.79
C ARG A 226 9.13 2.76 -7.18
N PHE A 227 8.17 3.68 -7.04
CA PHE A 227 8.44 5.01 -6.48
C PHE A 227 8.96 4.96 -5.04
N VAL A 228 8.37 4.16 -4.15
CA VAL A 228 8.86 4.07 -2.77
C VAL A 228 10.29 3.54 -2.69
N ARG A 229 10.70 2.68 -3.64
CA ARG A 229 12.10 2.24 -3.76
C ARG A 229 13.02 3.36 -4.20
N LEU A 230 12.61 4.16 -5.19
CA LEU A 230 13.33 5.37 -5.59
C LEU A 230 13.45 6.38 -4.43
N ALA A 231 12.45 6.46 -3.56
CA ALA A 231 12.47 7.24 -2.31
C ALA A 231 13.35 6.63 -1.19
N GLY A 232 14.06 5.53 -1.47
CA GLY A 232 14.99 4.87 -0.56
C GLY A 232 14.32 4.00 0.51
N PHE A 233 13.11 3.48 0.25
CA PHE A 233 12.52 2.38 1.02
C PHE A 233 12.80 1.03 0.34
N SER A 234 12.66 -0.06 1.09
CA SER A 234 12.97 -1.39 0.55
C SER A 234 11.84 -1.95 -0.34
N GLY A 235 10.62 -1.43 -0.26
CA GLY A 235 9.50 -1.89 -1.09
C GLY A 235 8.15 -1.49 -0.51
N LEU A 236 7.08 -1.95 -1.15
CA LEU A 236 5.69 -1.75 -0.75
C LEU A 236 5.04 -3.09 -0.41
N MET A 237 4.45 -3.18 0.78
CA MET A 237 3.59 -4.29 1.17
C MET A 237 2.15 -3.81 1.30
N VAL A 238 1.22 -4.45 0.60
CA VAL A 238 -0.21 -4.18 0.65
C VAL A 238 -0.90 -5.29 1.44
N SER A 239 -1.57 -4.91 2.52
CA SER A 239 -2.33 -5.81 3.37
C SER A 239 -3.83 -5.56 3.17
N LEU A 240 -4.57 -6.56 2.67
CA LEU A 240 -6.02 -6.46 2.56
C LEU A 240 -6.67 -7.47 3.50
N ASP A 241 -7.56 -7.04 4.37
CA ASP A 241 -8.34 -7.94 5.22
C ASP A 241 -9.77 -8.08 4.67
N GLU A 242 -10.55 -9.00 5.25
CA GLU A 242 -11.97 -9.16 4.96
C GLU A 242 -12.29 -9.57 3.51
N LEU A 243 -11.45 -10.42 2.90
CA LEU A 243 -11.70 -10.99 1.54
C LEU A 243 -13.05 -11.71 1.43
N VAL A 244 -13.62 -12.15 2.56
CA VAL A 244 -14.96 -12.73 2.61
C VAL A 244 -16.04 -11.80 2.05
N ASN A 245 -15.82 -10.49 2.03
CA ASN A 245 -16.74 -9.56 1.39
C ASN A 245 -16.83 -9.74 -0.13
N LEU A 246 -15.78 -10.23 -0.80
CA LEU A 246 -15.86 -10.62 -2.21
C LEU A 246 -16.73 -11.87 -2.39
N TYR A 247 -16.59 -12.86 -1.51
CA TYR A 247 -17.42 -14.07 -1.50
C TYR A 247 -18.92 -13.76 -1.29
N LYS A 248 -19.22 -12.82 -0.39
CA LYS A 248 -20.59 -12.38 -0.07
C LYS A 248 -21.27 -11.62 -1.22
N MET A 249 -20.55 -11.22 -2.27
CA MET A 249 -21.13 -10.49 -3.39
C MET A 249 -22.21 -11.31 -4.10
N ALA A 250 -23.44 -10.78 -4.15
CA ALA A 250 -24.57 -11.44 -4.79
C ALA A 250 -24.39 -11.55 -6.31
N ASN A 251 -23.94 -10.46 -6.96
CA ASN A 251 -23.70 -10.43 -8.40
C ASN A 251 -22.48 -11.28 -8.79
N THR A 252 -22.73 -12.39 -9.51
CA THR A 252 -21.70 -13.34 -9.94
C THR A 252 -20.69 -12.72 -10.90
N GLN A 253 -21.11 -11.92 -11.87
CA GLN A 253 -20.17 -11.28 -12.80
C GLN A 253 -19.20 -10.35 -12.06
N ALA A 254 -19.72 -9.51 -11.17
CA ALA A 254 -18.89 -8.61 -10.38
C ALA A 254 -17.94 -9.37 -9.43
N ARG A 255 -18.39 -10.48 -8.85
CA ARG A 255 -17.54 -11.37 -8.02
C ARG A 255 -16.42 -11.98 -8.86
N ASN A 256 -16.74 -12.52 -10.03
CA ASN A 256 -15.76 -13.13 -10.93
C ASN A 256 -14.71 -12.12 -11.39
N SER A 257 -15.08 -10.88 -11.75
CA SER A 257 -14.09 -9.86 -12.12
C SER A 257 -13.15 -9.48 -10.97
N ASN A 258 -13.61 -9.55 -9.71
CA ASN A 258 -12.73 -9.35 -8.56
C ASN A 258 -11.77 -10.54 -8.37
N TYR A 259 -12.21 -11.77 -8.66
CA TYR A 259 -11.37 -12.96 -8.62
C TYR A 259 -10.35 -12.99 -9.76
N GLU A 260 -10.74 -12.59 -10.98
CA GLU A 260 -9.83 -12.38 -12.10
C GLU A 260 -8.76 -11.33 -11.76
N GLN A 261 -9.15 -10.26 -11.08
CA GLN A 261 -8.19 -9.26 -10.62
C GLN A 261 -7.22 -9.83 -9.56
N LEU A 262 -7.69 -10.65 -8.61
CA LEU A 262 -6.81 -11.37 -7.67
C LEU A 262 -5.84 -12.30 -8.41
N LEU A 263 -6.34 -13.05 -9.39
CA LEU A 263 -5.53 -13.96 -10.20
C LEU A 263 -4.47 -13.20 -11.01
N ARG A 264 -4.83 -12.04 -11.58
CA ARG A 264 -3.88 -11.15 -12.25
C ARG A 264 -2.76 -10.71 -11.30
N MET A 265 -3.11 -10.29 -10.07
CA MET A 265 -2.11 -9.89 -9.07
C MET A 265 -1.20 -11.06 -8.66
N LEU A 266 -1.78 -12.24 -8.45
CA LEU A 266 -1.04 -13.46 -8.11
C LEU A 266 -0.05 -13.84 -9.23
N ASN A 267 -0.52 -13.87 -10.48
CA ASN A 267 0.30 -14.23 -11.63
C ASN A 267 1.47 -13.25 -11.83
N ASP A 268 1.20 -11.95 -11.79
CA ASP A 268 2.25 -10.91 -11.89
C ASP A 268 3.29 -11.05 -10.76
N ALA A 269 2.85 -11.36 -9.53
CA ALA A 269 3.74 -11.55 -8.41
C ALA A 269 4.64 -12.80 -8.55
N PHE A 270 4.19 -13.86 -9.21
CA PHE A 270 5.00 -15.06 -9.47
C PHE A 270 5.83 -14.97 -10.74
N GLN A 271 5.41 -14.18 -11.73
CA GLN A 271 6.18 -13.92 -12.95
C GLN A 271 7.26 -12.84 -12.76
N GLY A 272 7.30 -12.18 -11.60
CA GLY A 272 8.34 -11.20 -11.26
C GLY A 272 8.16 -9.82 -11.90
N SER A 273 6.98 -9.52 -12.46
CA SER A 273 6.69 -8.23 -13.09
C SER A 273 6.42 -7.11 -12.06
N SER A 274 6.08 -7.48 -10.82
CA SER A 274 5.70 -6.59 -9.72
C SER A 274 6.85 -6.31 -8.73
N VAL A 275 8.01 -5.87 -9.22
CA VAL A 275 9.20 -5.63 -8.37
C VAL A 275 8.91 -4.72 -7.19
N GLY A 276 9.34 -5.19 -6.01
CA GLY A 276 9.22 -4.45 -4.77
C GLY A 276 7.79 -4.33 -4.27
N LEU A 277 6.85 -5.13 -4.80
CA LEU A 277 5.45 -5.16 -4.38
C LEU A 277 5.10 -6.52 -3.78
N GLY A 278 4.56 -6.49 -2.57
CA GLY A 278 4.05 -7.67 -1.88
C GLY A 278 2.59 -7.53 -1.48
N PHE A 279 1.85 -8.64 -1.48
CA PHE A 279 0.48 -8.70 -0.99
C PHE A 279 0.33 -9.74 0.13
N VAL A 280 -0.37 -9.36 1.19
CA VAL A 280 -0.81 -10.27 2.25
C VAL A 280 -2.31 -10.09 2.44
N LEU A 281 -3.09 -11.14 2.19
CA LEU A 281 -4.54 -11.05 2.09
C LEU A 281 -5.21 -11.94 3.14
N GLY A 282 -6.03 -11.35 4.01
CA GLY A 282 -6.82 -12.03 5.03
C GLY A 282 -8.15 -12.52 4.46
N GLY A 283 -8.42 -13.82 4.58
CA GLY A 283 -9.66 -14.44 4.09
C GLY A 283 -10.18 -15.54 5.00
N THR A 284 -11.37 -16.04 4.69
CA THR A 284 -11.98 -17.17 5.40
C THR A 284 -11.89 -18.46 4.57
N PRO A 285 -12.01 -19.65 5.20
CA PRO A 285 -11.99 -20.91 4.46
C PRO A 285 -13.07 -20.99 3.39
N GLU A 286 -14.26 -20.43 3.62
CA GLU A 286 -15.34 -20.43 2.62
C GLU A 286 -15.01 -19.54 1.43
N PHE A 287 -14.36 -18.40 1.66
CA PHE A 287 -13.85 -17.57 0.57
C PHE A 287 -12.86 -18.37 -0.30
N LEU A 288 -12.02 -19.21 0.28
CA LEU A 288 -11.00 -19.94 -0.47
C LEU A 288 -11.55 -21.23 -1.11
N LEU A 289 -12.29 -22.04 -0.36
CA LEU A 289 -12.55 -23.46 -0.66
C LEU A 289 -13.95 -23.77 -1.18
N ASP A 290 -14.90 -22.84 -1.10
CA ASP A 290 -16.25 -23.06 -1.61
C ASP A 290 -16.22 -23.25 -3.14
N THR A 291 -16.63 -24.42 -3.61
CA THR A 291 -16.53 -24.80 -5.04
C THR A 291 -17.53 -24.10 -5.95
N ARG A 292 -18.51 -23.37 -5.40
CA ARG A 292 -19.53 -22.65 -6.17
C ARG A 292 -19.28 -21.15 -6.21
N ARG A 293 -18.72 -20.61 -5.13
CA ARG A 293 -18.64 -19.17 -4.90
C ARG A 293 -17.27 -18.69 -4.43
N GLY A 294 -16.43 -19.59 -3.93
CA GLY A 294 -15.08 -19.27 -3.47
C GLY A 294 -14.10 -19.05 -4.61
N LEU A 295 -12.84 -18.85 -4.25
CA LEU A 295 -11.74 -18.61 -5.19
C LEU A 295 -11.27 -19.89 -5.89
N TYR A 296 -11.53 -21.07 -5.29
CA TYR A 296 -11.06 -22.40 -5.71
C TYR A 296 -11.15 -22.66 -7.22
#